data_AF-A0A927HXQ2-F1
#
_entry.id   AF-A0A927HXQ2-F1
#
_cell.length_a   1.000
_cell.length_b   1.000
_cell.length_c   1.000
_cell.angle_alpha   90.00
_cell.angle_beta   90.00
_cell.angle_gamma   90.00
#
_symmetry.space_group_name_H-M   'P 1'
#
loop_
_entity.id
_entity.type
_entity.pdbx_description
1 polymer ?
#
loop_
_entity_poly.entity_id
_entity_poly.type
_entity_poly.pdbx_seq_one_letter_code
_entity_poly.pdbx_strand_id
1 'polypeptide(L)'
;MRTLLIAACLVAGTLPALAGPTCSPSDSRAQILASASIGAIHPAWHGRKVGYGWSLQVKREDHDDAGMTYYVGDLYDTAGKLATRNVYALDSEWDCGP
;
A
#
# COMPACT_ATOMS: atom_id res chain seq x y z
N MET A 1 35.95 41.03 -15.87
CA MET A 1 35.58 39.87 -15.04
C MET A 1 34.65 38.99 -15.88
N ARG A 2 35.01 37.73 -16.15
CA ARG A 2 34.29 36.83 -17.08
C ARG A 2 33.57 35.76 -16.26
N THR A 3 32.25 35.81 -16.28
CA THR A 3 31.33 34.90 -15.59
C THR A 3 31.30 33.55 -16.32
N LEU A 4 31.65 32.47 -15.63
CA LEU A 4 31.47 31.09 -16.10
C LEU A 4 30.30 30.48 -15.33
N LEU A 5 29.15 30.36 -15.99
CA LEU A 5 27.99 29.63 -15.50
C LEU A 5 28.19 28.15 -15.82
N ILE A 6 28.51 27.35 -14.80
CA ILE A 6 28.57 25.90 -14.89
C ILE A 6 27.15 25.39 -14.67
N ALA A 7 26.49 24.96 -15.76
CA ALA A 7 25.21 24.28 -15.70
C ALA A 7 25.43 22.83 -15.23
N ALA A 8 25.09 22.55 -13.97
CA ALA A 8 25.04 21.20 -13.43
C ALA A 8 23.70 20.55 -13.82
N CYS A 9 23.72 19.69 -14.85
CA CYS A 9 22.58 18.80 -15.12
C CYS A 9 22.49 17.77 -14.01
N LEU A 10 21.54 17.95 -13.07
CA LEU A 10 21.14 16.89 -12.16
C LEU A 10 20.43 15.79 -12.97
N VAL A 11 21.11 14.66 -13.16
CA VAL A 11 20.47 13.45 -13.65
C VAL A 11 19.63 12.90 -12.49
N ALA A 12 18.32 13.19 -12.51
CA ALA A 12 17.37 12.58 -11.60
C ALA A 12 17.20 11.10 -11.98
N GLY A 13 18.06 10.24 -11.42
CA GLY A 13 17.87 8.79 -11.50
C GLY A 13 16.63 8.41 -10.67
N THR A 14 15.64 7.80 -11.30
CA THR A 14 14.53 7.17 -10.59
C THR A 14 15.09 5.98 -9.81
N LEU A 15 15.24 6.13 -8.50
CA LEU A 15 15.54 5.00 -7.62
C LEU A 15 14.45 3.95 -7.78
N PRO A 16 14.79 2.65 -7.91
CA PRO A 16 13.79 1.61 -7.83
C PRO A 16 13.14 1.73 -6.45
N ALA A 17 11.85 2.06 -6.42
CA ALA A 17 11.06 1.95 -5.20
C ALA A 17 11.13 0.48 -4.81
N LEU A 18 11.87 0.18 -3.74
CA LEU A 18 11.86 -1.14 -3.13
C LEU A 18 10.39 -1.45 -2.87
N ALA A 19 9.84 -2.42 -3.60
CA ALA A 19 8.50 -2.91 -3.32
C ALA A 19 8.52 -3.30 -1.83
N GLY A 20 7.60 -2.73 -1.05
CA GLY A 20 7.55 -2.98 0.39
C GLY A 20 7.26 -4.46 0.69
N PRO A 21 7.03 -4.81 1.95
CA PRO A 21 6.66 -6.18 2.28
C PRO A 21 5.39 -6.61 1.52
N THR A 22 5.31 -7.90 1.23
CA THR A 22 4.05 -8.53 0.82
C THR A 22 3.38 -9.08 2.05
N CYS A 23 2.15 -8.65 2.30
CA CYS A 23 1.37 -9.06 3.46
C CYS A 23 0.21 -9.95 3.04
N SER A 24 -0.17 -10.87 3.90
CA SER A 24 -1.34 -11.73 3.72
C SER A 24 -2.41 -11.33 4.73
N PRO A 25 -3.71 -11.42 4.39
CA PRO A 25 -4.75 -11.15 5.37
C PRO A 25 -4.71 -12.22 6.47
N SER A 26 -4.74 -11.80 7.74
CA SER A 26 -4.70 -12.73 8.88
C SER A 26 -5.95 -13.60 8.96
N ASP A 27 -7.11 -13.05 8.57
CA ASP A 27 -8.36 -13.79 8.42
C ASP A 27 -9.29 -13.16 7.36
N SER A 28 -10.45 -13.80 7.14
CA SER A 28 -11.46 -13.36 6.16
C SER A 28 -12.26 -12.09 6.55
N ARG A 29 -11.99 -11.52 7.72
CA ARG A 29 -12.62 -10.28 8.21
C ARG A 29 -11.80 -9.05 7.87
N ALA A 30 -10.55 -9.21 7.42
CA ALA A 30 -9.70 -8.11 6.97
C ALA A 30 -10.43 -7.21 5.97
N GLN A 31 -10.45 -5.92 6.26
CA GLN A 31 -11.19 -4.93 5.49
C GLN A 31 -10.29 -4.26 4.46
N ILE A 32 -10.89 -3.96 3.31
CA ILE A 32 -10.26 -3.14 2.28
C ILE A 32 -10.88 -1.76 2.34
N LEU A 33 -10.06 -0.77 2.67
CA LEU A 33 -10.46 0.59 2.96
C LEU A 33 -10.08 1.54 1.82
N ALA A 34 -10.80 2.66 1.69
CA ALA A 34 -10.52 3.75 0.75
C ALA A 34 -9.56 4.81 1.31
N SER A 35 -9.41 4.87 2.64
CA SER A 35 -8.56 5.84 3.34
C SER A 35 -8.11 5.28 4.70
N ALA A 36 -7.18 5.96 5.36
CA ALA A 36 -6.72 5.67 6.73
C ALA A 36 -7.81 6.07 7.75
N SER A 37 -8.88 5.29 7.79
CA SER A 37 -9.98 5.47 8.75
C SER A 37 -10.77 4.18 8.89
N ILE A 38 -11.01 3.77 10.13
CA ILE A 38 -11.81 2.57 10.45
C ILE A 38 -13.20 2.72 9.82
N GLY A 39 -13.62 1.69 9.08
CA GLY A 39 -14.95 1.63 8.46
C GLY A 39 -15.08 2.43 7.16
N ALA A 40 -14.03 3.10 6.68
CA ALA A 40 -14.00 3.71 5.35
C ALA A 40 -13.87 2.65 4.25
N ILE A 41 -14.83 1.71 4.16
CA ILE A 41 -14.80 0.58 3.24
C ILE A 41 -14.67 1.07 1.79
N HIS A 42 -13.72 0.50 1.06
CA HIS A 42 -13.52 0.82 -0.34
C HIS A 42 -14.79 0.49 -1.15
N PRO A 43 -15.30 1.38 -2.02
CA PRO A 43 -16.59 1.18 -2.71
C PRO A 43 -16.67 -0.15 -3.50
N ALA A 44 -15.57 -0.52 -4.18
CA ALA A 44 -15.47 -1.78 -4.91
C ALA A 44 -15.44 -3.05 -4.01
N TRP A 45 -15.38 -2.87 -2.70
CA TRP A 45 -15.27 -3.90 -1.67
C TRP A 45 -16.45 -3.95 -0.71
N HIS A 46 -17.47 -3.11 -0.92
CA HIS A 46 -18.69 -3.17 -0.13
C HIS A 46 -19.37 -4.54 -0.29
N GLY A 47 -19.56 -5.26 0.82
CA GLY A 47 -20.11 -6.63 0.82
C GLY A 47 -19.17 -7.72 0.29
N ARG A 48 -17.90 -7.39 -0.03
CA ARG A 48 -16.88 -8.36 -0.47
C ARG A 48 -15.86 -8.56 0.65
N LYS A 49 -15.19 -9.70 0.61
CA LYS A 49 -14.18 -10.08 1.60
C LYS A 49 -12.95 -10.61 0.89
N VAL A 50 -11.78 -10.33 1.46
CA VAL A 50 -10.57 -11.05 1.09
C VAL A 50 -10.64 -12.47 1.64
N GLY A 51 -9.88 -13.36 1.03
CA GLY A 51 -9.76 -14.74 1.47
C GLY A 51 -8.30 -15.15 1.64
N TYR A 52 -8.09 -16.37 2.09
CA TYR A 52 -6.76 -16.97 2.10
C TYR A 52 -6.15 -16.98 0.68
N GLY A 53 -4.85 -16.68 0.59
CA GLY A 53 -4.10 -16.60 -0.67
C GLY A 53 -4.15 -15.24 -1.35
N TRP A 54 -4.93 -14.29 -0.87
CA TRP A 54 -4.81 -12.89 -1.27
C TRP A 54 -3.53 -12.29 -0.72
N SER A 55 -2.99 -11.29 -1.40
CA SER A 55 -1.78 -10.60 -0.95
C SER A 55 -1.86 -9.10 -1.18
N LEU A 56 -1.31 -8.34 -0.24
CA LEU A 56 -1.16 -6.89 -0.33
C LEU A 56 0.32 -6.57 -0.53
N GLN A 57 0.63 -5.97 -1.67
CA GLN A 57 1.95 -5.40 -1.92
C GLN A 57 2.00 -4.00 -1.33
N VAL A 58 2.61 -3.87 -0.16
CA VAL A 58 2.72 -2.58 0.54
C VAL A 58 3.65 -1.66 -0.23
N LYS A 59 3.24 -0.39 -0.35
CA LYS A 59 4.03 0.68 -0.96
C LYS A 59 4.48 1.71 0.07
N ARG A 60 3.64 1.95 1.09
CA ARG A 60 3.91 2.84 2.22
C ARG A 60 2.98 2.52 3.38
N GLU A 61 3.27 3.11 4.53
CA GLU A 61 2.38 3.18 5.68
C GLU A 61 1.73 4.56 5.75
N ASP A 62 0.56 4.62 6.36
CA ASP A 62 -0.19 5.83 6.69
C ASP A 62 -0.76 5.69 8.09
N HIS A 63 -1.09 6.81 8.74
CA HIS A 63 -1.59 6.79 10.12
C HIS A 63 -2.82 7.69 10.24
N ASP A 64 -3.78 7.28 11.06
CA ASP A 64 -4.90 8.16 11.42
C ASP A 64 -4.57 9.03 12.64
N ASP A 65 -5.49 9.94 12.99
CA ASP A 65 -5.34 10.86 14.12
C ASP A 65 -5.25 10.15 15.48
N ALA A 66 -5.67 8.88 15.56
CA ALA A 66 -5.56 8.05 16.76
C ALA A 66 -4.24 7.28 16.83
N GLY A 67 -3.38 7.38 15.81
CA GLY A 67 -2.10 6.70 15.72
C GLY A 67 -2.19 5.25 15.25
N MET A 68 -3.33 4.83 14.69
CA MET A 68 -3.46 3.50 14.08
C MET A 68 -2.72 3.46 12.76
N THR A 69 -2.00 2.38 12.50
CA THR A 69 -1.22 2.21 11.27
C THR A 69 -2.03 1.51 10.20
N TYR A 70 -1.92 2.00 8.97
CA TYR A 70 -2.53 1.42 7.79
C TYR A 70 -1.45 1.17 6.73
N TYR A 71 -1.48 -0.02 6.15
CA TYR A 71 -0.73 -0.31 4.94
C TYR A 71 -1.46 0.25 3.73
N VAL A 72 -0.71 0.95 2.87
CA VAL A 72 -1.20 1.43 1.57
C VAL A 72 -0.49 0.69 0.46
N GLY A 73 -1.26 0.01 -0.40
CA GLY A 73 -0.68 -0.92 -1.35
C GLY A 73 -1.59 -1.36 -2.48
N ASP A 74 -1.06 -2.25 -3.31
CA ASP A 74 -1.82 -2.91 -4.36
C ASP A 74 -2.23 -4.31 -3.90
N LEU A 75 -3.52 -4.63 -4.04
CA LEU A 75 -4.12 -5.87 -3.61
C LEU A 75 -4.22 -6.86 -4.78
N TYR A 76 -3.76 -8.07 -4.56
CA TYR A 76 -3.72 -9.16 -5.53
C TYR A 76 -4.59 -10.32 -5.06
N ASP A 77 -5.29 -10.95 -6.00
CA ASP A 77 -6.11 -12.12 -5.74
C ASP A 77 -5.28 -13.40 -5.59
N THR A 78 -5.96 -14.52 -5.33
CA THR A 78 -5.34 -15.83 -5.12
C THR A 78 -4.60 -16.39 -6.35
N ALA A 79 -4.81 -15.81 -7.53
CA ALA A 79 -4.08 -16.16 -8.74
C ALA A 79 -2.88 -15.22 -9.00
N GLY A 80 -2.61 -14.29 -8.07
CA GLY A 80 -1.58 -13.27 -8.22
C GLY A 80 -1.98 -12.16 -9.21
N LYS A 81 -3.26 -12.03 -9.55
CA LYS A 81 -3.74 -10.97 -10.44
C LYS A 81 -4.10 -9.75 -9.61
N LEU A 82 -3.71 -8.57 -10.10
CA LEU A 82 -4.07 -7.31 -9.48
C LEU A 82 -5.59 -7.14 -9.44
N ALA A 83 -6.13 -7.04 -8.22
CA ALA A 83 -7.56 -6.88 -7.97
C ALA A 83 -7.95 -5.43 -7.71
N THR A 84 -7.15 -4.68 -6.93
CA THR A 84 -7.43 -3.27 -6.61
C THR A 84 -6.12 -2.54 -6.28
N ARG A 85 -5.97 -1.30 -6.77
CA ARG A 85 -4.78 -0.49 -6.51
C ARG A 85 -4.99 0.47 -5.36
N ASN A 86 -3.90 0.83 -4.69
CA ASN A 86 -3.83 1.88 -3.66
C ASN A 86 -4.94 1.75 -2.61
N VAL A 87 -5.16 0.53 -2.12
CA VAL A 87 -6.09 0.29 -1.02
C VAL A 87 -5.42 0.60 0.31
N TYR A 88 -6.25 0.88 1.30
CA TYR A 88 -5.85 0.97 2.70
C TYR A 88 -6.24 -0.32 3.42
N ALA A 89 -5.36 -0.79 4.30
CA ALA A 89 -5.53 -2.02 5.07
C ALA A 89 -5.01 -1.76 6.49
N LEU A 90 -5.78 -2.13 7.52
CA LEU A 90 -5.35 -1.94 8.91
C LEU A 90 -4.21 -2.90 9.24
N ASP A 91 -3.12 -2.41 9.84
CA ASP A 91 -1.92 -3.22 10.11
C ASP A 91 -2.22 -4.56 10.82
N SER A 92 -3.07 -4.52 11.84
CA SER A 92 -3.44 -5.63 12.72
C SER A 92 -4.30 -6.70 12.05
N GLU A 93 -4.78 -6.46 10.82
CA GLU A 93 -5.52 -7.44 10.03
C GLU A 93 -4.64 -8.16 9.00
N TRP A 94 -3.36 -7.80 8.91
CA TRP A 94 -2.44 -8.26 7.87
C TRP A 94 -1.10 -8.72 8.44
N ASP A 95 -0.72 -9.95 8.09
CA ASP A 95 0.56 -10.54 8.43
C ASP A 95 1.58 -10.25 7.32
N CYS A 96 2.45 -9.28 7.59
CA CYS A 96 3.60 -8.98 6.75
C CYS A 96 4.79 -9.84 7.18
N GLY A 97 5.42 -10.55 6.24
CA GLY A 97 6.65 -11.28 6.53
C GLY A 97 7.79 -10.35 7.00
N PRO A 98 8.83 -10.89 7.67
CA PRO A 98 9.99 -10.12 8.13
C PRO A 98 10.83 -9.54 6.99
#